data_AF-A0A7S2P743-F1
#
_entry.id   AF-A0A7S2P743-F1
#
_cell.length_a   1.000
_cell.length_b   1.000
_cell.length_c   1.000
_cell.angle_alpha   90.00
_cell.angle_beta   90.00
_cell.angle_gamma   90.00
#
_symmetry.space_group_name_H-M   'P 1'
#
loop_
_entity.id
_entity.type
_entity.pdbx_description
1 polymer ?
#
loop_
_entity_poly.entity_id
_entity_poly.type
_entity_poly.pdbx_seq_one_letter_code
_entity_poly.pdbx_strand_id
1 'polypeptide(L)'
;MKSRFLFHVVFPLVMGTTGAFVVNNRPPSLVRLQAQRMSLPEFDSKTLFDMSSIDSSVPSEAFKGAMKNMQTTYRIFQDALSAGYDLKLCIACAIAGEYNVEEVRAQISDHIASHPCVLFTWEQSPSCQKAVKYLDVAGADYKIVYLDKPWSEGNKMRAELAKTVGKSSVPIIFIDGDYVGGYDSGVGKDSPGLVDMAFQGTLRSKLEIAGAL
;
A
#
# COMPACT_ATOMS: atom_id res chain seq x y z
N MET A 1 -60.82 19.16 51.35
CA MET A 1 -60.14 18.07 50.61
C MET A 1 -58.68 18.50 50.45
N LYS A 2 -57.79 18.17 51.40
CA LYS A 2 -56.80 17.04 51.37
C LYS A 2 -56.03 17.00 50.04
N SER A 3 -54.69 17.07 49.94
CA SER A 3 -53.64 16.62 50.87
C SER A 3 -52.29 17.26 50.50
N ARG A 4 -51.49 17.61 51.53
CA ARG A 4 -50.01 17.72 51.49
C ARG A 4 -49.42 16.31 51.26
N PHE A 5 -48.22 16.20 50.70
CA PHE A 5 -47.15 15.34 51.25
C PHE A 5 -45.81 15.64 50.56
N LEU A 6 -44.97 16.33 51.34
CA LEU A 6 -43.53 16.41 51.20
C LEU A 6 -42.96 15.10 51.77
N PHE A 7 -42.18 14.34 51.01
CA PHE A 7 -41.39 13.23 51.54
C PHE A 7 -39.91 13.48 51.28
N HIS A 8 -39.22 13.76 52.38
CA HIS A 8 -37.79 13.47 52.56
C HIS A 8 -37.54 12.00 52.25
N VAL A 9 -36.49 11.71 51.47
CA VAL A 9 -35.74 10.46 51.57
C VAL A 9 -34.30 10.80 51.85
N VAL A 10 -33.78 10.17 52.88
CA VAL A 10 -32.51 10.41 53.56
C VAL A 10 -31.86 9.03 53.75
N PHE A 11 -30.53 8.99 53.59
CA PHE A 11 -29.55 7.89 53.81
C PHE A 11 -29.41 6.78 52.74
N PRO A 12 -28.20 6.16 52.57
CA PRO A 12 -27.01 6.30 53.42
C PRO A 12 -25.67 6.59 52.72
N LEU A 13 -24.87 7.36 53.46
CA LEU A 13 -23.41 7.34 53.48
C LEU A 13 -22.93 5.92 53.80
N VAL A 14 -22.36 5.22 52.82
CA VAL A 14 -21.59 3.99 53.06
C VAL A 14 -20.12 4.38 53.13
N MET A 15 -19.58 4.33 54.34
CA MET A 15 -18.14 4.31 54.60
C MET A 15 -17.53 3.05 53.96
N GLY A 16 -16.90 3.25 52.81
CA GLY A 16 -16.01 2.28 52.19
C GLY A 16 -14.61 2.41 52.79
N THR A 17 -14.28 1.44 53.61
CA THR A 17 -13.00 1.20 54.28
C THR A 17 -11.79 1.42 53.38
N THR A 18 -10.77 2.07 53.95
CA THR A 18 -9.36 2.00 53.55
C THR A 18 -8.95 0.56 53.23
N GLY A 19 -8.85 0.25 51.95
CA GLY A 19 -8.18 -0.91 51.43
C GLY A 19 -7.22 -0.42 50.36
N ALA A 20 -5.95 -0.26 50.74
CA ALA A 20 -4.86 -0.07 49.80
C ALA A 20 -4.86 -1.26 48.83
N PHE A 21 -5.40 -1.07 47.63
CA PHE A 21 -5.16 -2.00 46.53
C PHE A 21 -3.73 -1.74 46.08
N VAL A 22 -2.80 -2.46 46.71
CA VAL A 22 -1.45 -2.64 46.20
C VAL A 22 -1.62 -3.25 44.82
N VAL A 23 -1.50 -2.41 43.78
CA VAL A 23 -1.20 -2.88 42.44
C VAL A 23 0.14 -3.58 42.58
N ASN A 24 0.08 -4.90 42.66
CA ASN A 24 1.23 -5.77 42.59
C ASN A 24 1.83 -5.54 41.20
N ASN A 25 2.76 -4.58 41.10
CA ASN A 25 3.68 -4.39 40.00
C ASN A 25 4.67 -5.56 39.98
N ARG A 26 4.15 -6.78 39.84
CA ARG A 26 4.95 -7.94 39.49
C ARG A 26 4.85 -8.09 37.99
N PRO A 27 5.84 -7.64 37.21
CA PRO A 27 5.88 -7.99 35.80
C PRO A 27 5.82 -9.52 35.71
N PRO A 28 5.03 -10.10 34.79
CA PRO A 28 5.14 -11.51 34.50
C PRO A 28 6.61 -11.81 34.22
N SER A 29 7.12 -12.78 34.99
CA SER A 29 8.50 -13.23 35.00
C SER A 29 9.04 -13.30 33.58
N LEU A 30 10.16 -12.61 33.39
CA LEU A 30 10.99 -12.62 32.21
C LEU A 30 11.19 -14.05 31.70
N VAL A 31 10.32 -14.49 30.78
CA VAL A 31 10.80 -15.29 29.68
C VAL A 31 11.65 -14.31 28.90
N ARG A 32 12.95 -14.34 29.22
CA ARG A 32 14.00 -13.73 28.43
C ARG A 32 13.90 -14.43 27.07
N LEU A 33 13.02 -13.94 26.19
CA LEU A 33 13.24 -14.05 24.77
C LEU A 33 14.60 -13.41 24.61
N GLN A 34 15.64 -14.24 24.56
CA GLN A 34 16.83 -13.87 23.85
C GLN A 34 16.29 -13.33 22.54
N ALA A 35 16.47 -12.04 22.31
CA ALA A 35 16.57 -11.54 20.97
C ALA A 35 17.70 -12.37 20.38
N GLN A 36 17.35 -13.53 19.83
CA GLN A 36 18.12 -14.17 18.82
C GLN A 36 18.04 -13.12 17.73
N ARG A 37 19.03 -12.23 17.77
CA ARG A 37 19.42 -11.37 16.68
C ARG A 37 19.54 -12.39 15.57
N MET A 38 18.47 -12.53 14.77
CA MET A 38 18.59 -13.13 13.47
C MET A 38 19.54 -12.16 12.78
N SER A 39 20.84 -12.43 12.94
CA SER A 39 21.82 -12.02 12.00
C SER A 39 21.23 -12.51 10.69
N LEU A 40 20.70 -11.56 9.91
CA LEU A 40 20.53 -11.79 8.49
C LEU A 40 21.82 -12.49 8.05
N PRO A 41 21.72 -13.67 7.42
CA PRO A 41 22.92 -14.37 7.00
C PRO A 41 23.79 -13.34 6.29
N GLU A 42 25.04 -13.19 6.72
CA GLU A 42 25.99 -12.36 6.00
C GLU A 42 25.93 -12.86 4.56
N PHE A 43 25.43 -11.98 3.69
CA PHE A 43 25.12 -12.31 2.31
C PHE A 43 26.46 -12.40 1.58
N ASP A 44 27.14 -13.52 1.74
CA ASP A 44 28.36 -13.82 1.02
C ASP A 44 27.98 -14.09 -0.43
N SER A 45 28.29 -13.11 -1.29
CA SER A 45 28.16 -13.18 -2.74
C SER A 45 28.69 -14.46 -3.38
N LYS A 46 29.58 -15.21 -2.70
CA LYS A 46 30.14 -16.48 -3.16
C LYS A 46 29.23 -17.69 -2.96
N THR A 47 28.22 -17.63 -2.08
CA THR A 47 27.39 -18.80 -1.71
C THR A 47 26.06 -18.90 -2.46
N LEU A 48 25.71 -17.91 -3.27
CA LEU A 48 24.42 -17.89 -4.01
C LEU A 48 24.43 -18.63 -5.35
N PHE A 49 25.61 -19.06 -5.79
CA PHE A 49 25.79 -19.84 -7.01
C PHE A 49 26.80 -20.96 -6.73
N ASP A 50 26.40 -21.95 -5.92
CA ASP A 50 27.09 -23.24 -5.97
C ASP A 50 26.74 -23.91 -7.30
N MET A 51 27.54 -23.57 -8.31
CA MET A 51 27.44 -24.00 -9.71
C MET A 51 27.85 -25.47 -9.90
N SER A 52 28.23 -26.18 -8.84
CA SER A 52 28.77 -27.54 -8.91
C SER A 52 27.72 -28.63 -9.22
N SER A 53 26.44 -28.27 -9.27
CA SER A 53 25.33 -29.21 -9.51
C SER A 53 24.57 -28.97 -10.83
N ILE A 54 25.07 -28.12 -11.72
CA ILE A 54 24.41 -27.83 -13.01
C ILE A 54 24.87 -28.81 -14.07
N ASP A 55 23.96 -29.71 -14.45
CA ASP A 55 24.11 -30.62 -15.58
C ASP A 55 24.41 -29.84 -16.88
N SER A 56 25.47 -30.25 -17.57
CA SER A 56 26.07 -29.62 -18.75
C SER A 56 25.22 -29.65 -20.03
N SER A 57 23.94 -30.03 -19.93
CA SER A 57 23.04 -30.27 -21.06
C SER A 57 22.16 -29.06 -21.45
N VAL A 58 22.29 -27.91 -20.79
CA VAL A 58 21.49 -26.70 -21.06
C VAL A 58 22.25 -25.71 -21.98
N PRO A 59 21.65 -25.19 -23.07
CA PRO A 59 22.33 -24.29 -24.01
C PRO A 59 22.91 -23.05 -23.31
N SER A 60 24.23 -22.88 -23.38
CA SER A 60 24.98 -21.91 -22.56
C SER A 60 24.52 -20.45 -22.69
N GLU A 61 23.95 -20.05 -23.82
CA GLU A 61 23.46 -18.68 -24.04
C GLU A 61 22.14 -18.39 -23.32
N ALA A 62 21.25 -19.39 -23.21
CA ALA A 62 20.03 -19.25 -22.42
C ALA A 62 20.35 -19.14 -20.92
N PHE A 63 21.34 -19.90 -20.45
CA PHE A 63 21.83 -19.82 -19.07
C PHE A 63 22.54 -18.50 -18.77
N LYS A 64 23.41 -18.02 -19.67
CA LYS A 64 24.05 -16.69 -19.55
C LYS A 64 23.02 -15.56 -19.56
N GLY A 65 22.01 -15.65 -20.43
CA GLY A 65 20.89 -14.72 -20.46
C GLY A 65 20.11 -14.70 -19.16
N ALA A 66 19.78 -15.88 -18.61
CA ALA A 66 19.11 -16.01 -17.32
C ALA A 66 19.95 -15.42 -16.16
N MET A 67 21.26 -15.69 -16.13
CA MET A 67 22.15 -15.15 -15.11
C MET A 67 22.31 -13.62 -15.21
N LYS A 68 22.42 -13.07 -16.43
CA LYS A 68 22.49 -11.62 -16.66
C LYS A 68 21.20 -10.91 -16.23
N ASN A 69 20.05 -11.52 -16.51
CA ASN A 69 18.76 -11.01 -16.06
C ASN A 69 18.67 -11.03 -14.54
N MET A 70 19.10 -12.12 -13.90
CA MET A 70 19.14 -12.23 -12.44
C MET A 70 20.05 -11.19 -11.78
N GLN A 71 21.26 -10.96 -12.33
CA GLN A 71 22.18 -9.92 -11.86
C GLN A 71 21.57 -8.52 -11.98
N THR A 72 20.90 -8.24 -13.09
CA THR A 72 20.22 -6.96 -13.35
C THR A 72 19.09 -6.73 -12.36
N THR A 73 18.21 -7.73 -12.18
CA THR A 73 17.12 -7.71 -11.20
C THR A 73 17.64 -7.48 -9.78
N TYR A 74 18.72 -8.17 -9.40
CA TYR A 74 19.33 -8.03 -8.07
C TYR A 74 19.91 -6.64 -7.84
N ARG A 75 20.61 -6.07 -8.84
CA ARG A 75 21.14 -4.71 -8.77
C ARG A 75 20.01 -3.68 -8.61
N ILE A 76 18.96 -3.75 -9.43
CA ILE A 76 17.81 -2.84 -9.34
C ILE A 76 17.15 -2.93 -7.96
N PHE A 77 17.04 -4.14 -7.42
CA PHE A 77 16.52 -4.36 -6.08
C PHE A 77 17.43 -3.73 -5.00
N GLN A 78 18.75 -3.92 -5.09
CA GLN A 78 19.71 -3.31 -4.16
C GLN A 78 19.70 -1.78 -4.23
N ASP A 79 19.61 -1.21 -5.43
CA ASP A 79 19.52 0.23 -5.64
C ASP A 79 18.23 0.80 -5.02
N ALA A 80 17.10 0.13 -5.24
CA ALA A 80 15.82 0.50 -4.65
C ALA A 80 15.83 0.41 -3.10
N LEU A 81 16.46 -0.63 -2.55
CA LEU A 81 16.63 -0.78 -1.11
C LEU A 81 17.52 0.32 -0.53
N SER A 82 18.59 0.67 -1.23
CA SER A 82 19.52 1.74 -0.85
C SER A 82 18.87 3.12 -0.93
N ALA A 83 17.88 3.31 -1.81
CA ALA A 83 17.04 4.50 -1.87
C ALA A 83 16.00 4.58 -0.72
N GLY A 84 15.94 3.56 0.14
CA GLY A 84 15.04 3.53 1.30
C GLY A 84 13.59 3.19 0.97
N TYR A 85 13.33 2.61 -0.21
CA TYR A 85 11.99 2.18 -0.59
C TYR A 85 11.51 0.97 0.23
N ASP A 86 10.19 0.83 0.37
CA ASP A 86 9.61 -0.35 1.02
C ASP A 86 9.86 -1.61 0.19
N LEU A 87 9.80 -2.78 0.83
CA LEU A 87 10.11 -4.05 0.18
C LEU A 87 9.22 -4.32 -1.05
N LYS A 88 7.95 -3.92 -1.03
CA LYS A 88 7.03 -4.12 -2.15
C LYS A 88 7.40 -3.24 -3.34
N LEU A 89 7.84 -2.01 -3.09
CA LEU A 89 8.37 -1.12 -4.13
C LEU A 89 9.70 -1.63 -4.68
N CYS A 90 10.60 -2.15 -3.83
CA CYS A 90 11.84 -2.77 -4.30
C CYS A 90 11.56 -3.94 -5.25
N ILE A 91 10.63 -4.82 -4.89
CA ILE A 91 10.19 -5.93 -5.75
C ILE A 91 9.53 -5.41 -7.03
N ALA A 92 8.74 -4.34 -6.95
CA ALA A 92 8.13 -3.73 -8.13
C ALA A 92 9.17 -3.22 -9.13
N CYS A 93 10.21 -2.54 -8.65
CA CYS A 93 11.32 -2.08 -9.48
C CYS A 93 12.07 -3.26 -10.11
N ALA A 94 12.32 -4.32 -9.33
CA ALA A 94 13.00 -5.52 -9.80
C ALA A 94 12.22 -6.24 -10.93
N ILE A 95 10.88 -6.29 -10.83
CA ILE A 95 9.99 -6.87 -11.86
C ILE A 95 9.92 -5.97 -13.10
N ALA A 96 9.93 -4.64 -12.93
CA ALA A 96 9.90 -3.69 -14.04
C ALA A 96 11.17 -3.74 -14.90
N GLY A 97 12.31 -4.11 -14.30
CA GLY A 97 13.60 -4.17 -14.99
C GLY A 97 14.12 -2.79 -15.39
N GLU A 98 14.99 -2.74 -16.40
CA GLU A 98 15.44 -1.48 -16.98
C GLU A 98 14.39 -0.92 -17.95
N TYR A 99 14.11 0.37 -17.84
CA TYR A 99 13.20 1.08 -18.74
C TYR A 99 13.55 2.56 -18.81
N ASN A 100 13.03 3.24 -19.83
CA ASN A 100 13.16 4.68 -19.95
C ASN A 100 12.19 5.37 -18.99
N VAL A 101 12.73 5.91 -17.89
CA VAL A 101 11.95 6.55 -16.83
C VAL A 101 11.16 7.75 -17.34
N GLU A 102 11.75 8.58 -18.20
CA GLU A 102 11.12 9.80 -18.70
C GLU A 102 9.95 9.49 -19.64
N GLU A 103 10.09 8.47 -20.49
CA GLU A 103 9.01 8.01 -21.37
C GLU A 103 7.81 7.49 -20.57
N VAL A 104 8.07 6.65 -19.56
CA VAL A 104 7.01 6.08 -18.72
C VAL A 104 6.32 7.17 -17.90
N ARG A 105 7.06 8.16 -17.39
CA ARG A 105 6.48 9.31 -16.68
C ARG A 105 5.62 10.18 -17.59
N ALA A 106 6.06 10.42 -18.82
CA ALA A 106 5.25 11.12 -19.81
C ALA A 106 3.94 10.38 -20.07
N GLN A 107 3.98 9.05 -20.29
CA GLN A 107 2.78 8.23 -20.47
C GLN A 107 1.82 8.31 -19.27
N ILE A 108 2.35 8.21 -18.04
CA ILE A 108 1.54 8.36 -16.81
C ILE A 108 0.89 9.74 -16.76
N SER A 109 1.65 10.80 -17.02
CA SER A 109 1.16 12.17 -17.02
C SER A 109 0.07 12.37 -18.08
N ASP A 110 0.26 11.83 -19.28
CA ASP A 110 -0.72 11.91 -20.37
C ASP A 110 -2.01 11.18 -19.99
N HIS A 111 -1.90 10.02 -19.34
CA HIS A 111 -3.07 9.32 -18.81
C HIS A 111 -3.81 10.15 -17.77
N ILE A 112 -3.09 10.72 -16.79
CA ILE A 112 -3.68 11.55 -15.72
C ILE A 112 -4.34 12.81 -16.30
N ALA A 113 -3.69 13.47 -17.27
CA ALA A 113 -4.22 14.68 -17.91
C ALA A 113 -5.38 14.39 -18.87
N SER A 114 -5.54 13.14 -19.31
CA SER A 114 -6.57 12.79 -20.31
C SER A 114 -7.99 12.76 -19.77
N HIS A 115 -8.19 12.68 -18.45
CA HIS A 115 -9.52 12.62 -17.84
C HIS A 115 -9.52 13.24 -16.44
N PRO A 116 -10.61 13.89 -16.01
CA PRO A 116 -10.76 14.40 -14.65
C PRO A 116 -10.57 13.36 -13.53
N CYS A 117 -10.99 12.12 -13.76
CA CYS A 117 -10.79 11.00 -12.85
C CYS A 117 -10.13 9.84 -13.58
N VAL A 118 -8.99 9.37 -13.06
CA VAL A 118 -8.19 8.31 -13.68
C VAL A 118 -7.88 7.23 -12.65
N LEU A 119 -8.14 5.98 -13.03
CA LEU A 119 -8.00 4.80 -12.19
C LEU A 119 -7.00 3.83 -12.82
N PHE A 120 -5.83 3.69 -12.21
CA PHE A 120 -4.86 2.65 -12.57
C PHE A 120 -5.19 1.35 -11.83
N THR A 121 -5.41 0.27 -12.58
CA THR A 121 -6.09 -0.93 -12.07
C THR A 121 -5.58 -2.25 -12.63
N TRP A 122 -6.00 -3.34 -12.02
CA TRP A 122 -5.94 -4.69 -12.60
C TRP A 122 -7.35 -5.23 -12.80
N GLU A 123 -7.59 -5.94 -13.89
CA GLU A 123 -8.93 -6.41 -14.28
C GLU A 123 -9.52 -7.39 -13.26
N GLN A 124 -8.71 -8.32 -12.76
CA GLN A 124 -9.15 -9.41 -11.90
C GLN A 124 -8.94 -9.13 -10.40
N SER A 125 -8.56 -7.90 -10.01
CA SER A 125 -8.32 -7.59 -8.60
C SER A 125 -9.61 -7.22 -7.86
N PRO A 126 -9.92 -7.84 -6.71
CA PRO A 126 -11.18 -7.61 -6.00
C PRO A 126 -11.31 -6.17 -5.47
N SER A 127 -10.22 -5.55 -5.00
CA SER A 127 -10.24 -4.15 -4.55
C SER A 127 -10.44 -3.18 -5.71
N CYS A 128 -9.90 -3.52 -6.88
CA CYS A 128 -10.06 -2.75 -8.11
C CYS A 128 -11.53 -2.75 -8.60
N GLN A 129 -12.15 -3.93 -8.65
CA GLN A 129 -13.57 -4.05 -9.02
C GLN A 129 -14.50 -3.33 -8.06
N LYS A 130 -14.15 -3.28 -6.77
CA LYS A 130 -14.90 -2.47 -5.80
C LYS A 130 -14.74 -0.98 -6.09
N ALA A 131 -13.51 -0.49 -6.28
CA ALA A 131 -13.27 0.93 -6.59
C ALA A 131 -14.08 1.41 -7.80
N VAL A 132 -14.10 0.62 -8.89
CA VAL A 132 -14.92 0.86 -10.09
C VAL A 132 -16.41 0.99 -9.72
N LYS A 133 -16.97 0.00 -9.02
CA LYS A 133 -18.38 0.04 -8.59
C LYS A 133 -18.72 1.25 -7.72
N TYR A 134 -17.80 1.68 -6.86
CA TYR A 134 -18.01 2.86 -6.03
C TYR A 134 -18.04 4.14 -6.87
N LEU A 135 -17.16 4.27 -7.86
CA LEU A 135 -17.17 5.39 -8.81
C LEU A 135 -18.45 5.38 -9.66
N ASP A 136 -18.90 4.21 -10.12
CA ASP A 136 -20.17 4.06 -10.84
C ASP A 136 -21.37 4.52 -9.99
N VAL A 137 -21.44 4.10 -8.73
CA VAL A 137 -22.52 4.50 -7.80
C VAL A 137 -22.45 5.98 -7.47
N ALA A 138 -21.24 6.56 -7.42
CA ALA A 138 -21.06 8.00 -7.24
C ALA A 138 -21.52 8.82 -8.47
N GLY A 139 -21.70 8.17 -9.62
CA GLY A 139 -22.01 8.80 -10.91
C GLY A 139 -20.79 9.42 -11.58
N ALA A 140 -19.58 9.00 -11.20
CA ALA A 140 -18.35 9.59 -11.70
C ALA A 140 -18.10 9.24 -13.17
N ASP A 141 -17.64 10.20 -13.96
CA ASP A 141 -17.01 9.95 -15.25
C ASP A 141 -15.49 9.74 -15.04
N TYR A 142 -15.02 8.52 -15.31
CA TYR A 142 -13.65 8.12 -15.04
C TYR A 142 -13.06 7.26 -16.15
N LYS A 143 -11.74 7.33 -16.28
CA LYS A 143 -10.96 6.52 -17.21
C LYS A 143 -10.19 5.44 -16.50
N ILE A 144 -10.32 4.21 -16.98
CA ILE A 144 -9.56 3.06 -16.49
C ILE A 144 -8.28 2.89 -17.29
N VAL A 145 -7.15 2.73 -16.61
CA VAL A 145 -5.87 2.33 -17.20
C VAL A 145 -5.47 0.97 -16.62
N TYR A 146 -5.42 -0.04 -17.48
CA TYR A 146 -5.07 -1.41 -17.10
C TYR A 146 -3.55 -1.59 -17.06
N LEU A 147 -3.02 -1.99 -15.90
CA LEU A 147 -1.59 -2.28 -15.71
C LEU A 147 -1.24 -3.77 -15.90
N ASP A 148 -2.23 -4.61 -16.22
CA ASP A 148 -2.06 -6.04 -16.48
C ASP A 148 -2.10 -6.38 -17.98
N LYS A 149 -2.47 -5.43 -18.85
CA LYS A 149 -2.68 -5.64 -20.29
C LYS A 149 -1.97 -4.57 -21.13
N PRO A 150 -0.68 -4.75 -21.49
CA PRO A 150 0.21 -5.86 -21.16
C PRO A 150 1.01 -5.65 -19.86
N TRP A 151 1.28 -6.74 -19.13
CA TRP A 151 2.12 -6.74 -17.92
C TRP A 151 3.50 -6.11 -18.12
N SER A 152 4.09 -6.22 -19.31
CA SER A 152 5.42 -5.67 -19.62
C SER A 152 5.49 -4.15 -19.50
N GLU A 153 4.44 -3.45 -19.91
CA GLU A 153 4.35 -1.99 -19.83
C GLU A 153 3.77 -1.56 -18.48
N GLY A 154 2.74 -2.27 -18.03
CA GLY A 154 2.10 -1.99 -16.75
C GLY A 154 3.00 -2.17 -15.53
N ASN A 155 3.96 -3.11 -15.55
CA ASN A 155 4.93 -3.23 -14.48
C ASN A 155 5.86 -2.02 -14.37
N LYS A 156 6.26 -1.43 -15.51
CA LYS A 156 7.09 -0.21 -15.56
C LYS A 156 6.32 0.99 -15.04
N MET A 157 5.09 1.18 -15.52
CA MET A 157 4.19 2.21 -15.01
C MET A 157 3.92 2.05 -13.52
N ARG A 158 3.68 0.82 -13.04
CA ARG A 158 3.46 0.54 -11.62
C ARG A 158 4.66 0.91 -10.77
N ALA A 159 5.88 0.62 -11.22
CA ALA A 159 7.09 0.98 -10.51
C ALA A 159 7.25 2.52 -10.42
N GLU A 160 7.05 3.25 -11.52
CA GLU A 160 7.12 4.72 -11.50
C GLU A 160 5.99 5.38 -10.71
N LEU A 161 4.75 4.90 -10.85
CA LEU A 161 3.62 5.35 -10.03
C LEU A 161 3.95 5.16 -8.55
N ALA A 162 4.47 4.00 -8.19
CA ALA A 162 4.82 3.70 -6.80
C ALA A 162 5.95 4.57 -6.24
N LYS A 163 6.95 4.93 -7.06
CA LYS A 163 7.99 5.90 -6.69
C LYS A 163 7.40 7.31 -6.48
N THR A 164 6.38 7.66 -7.27
CA THR A 164 5.74 8.99 -7.23
C THR A 164 4.79 9.12 -6.04
N VAL A 165 3.90 8.14 -5.85
CA VAL A 165 2.85 8.18 -4.81
C VAL A 165 3.29 7.54 -3.49
N GLY A 166 4.39 6.77 -3.50
CA GLY A 166 4.88 6.03 -2.33
C GLY A 166 4.15 4.71 -2.05
N LYS A 167 3.35 4.20 -2.99
CA LYS A 167 2.57 2.96 -2.82
C LYS A 167 2.50 2.15 -4.11
N SER A 168 2.93 0.89 -4.04
CA SER A 168 3.01 -0.01 -5.20
C SER A 168 1.77 -0.88 -5.45
N SER A 169 0.72 -0.70 -4.65
CA SER A 169 -0.52 -1.48 -4.76
C SER A 169 -1.56 -0.76 -5.59
N VAL A 170 -2.26 -1.50 -6.44
CA VAL A 170 -3.45 -1.05 -7.14
C VAL A 170 -4.71 -1.31 -6.30
N PRO A 171 -5.79 -0.52 -6.46
CA PRO A 171 -5.93 0.60 -7.39
C PRO A 171 -5.15 1.86 -6.95
N ILE A 172 -4.69 2.65 -7.92
CA ILE A 172 -4.09 3.98 -7.72
C ILE A 172 -4.97 4.99 -8.45
N ILE A 173 -5.46 5.99 -7.73
CA ILE A 173 -6.57 6.82 -8.19
C ILE A 173 -6.15 8.28 -8.17
N PHE A 174 -6.44 8.97 -9.27
CA PHE A 174 -6.21 10.40 -9.44
C PHE A 174 -7.53 11.09 -9.73
N ILE A 175 -7.74 12.25 -9.09
CA ILE A 175 -8.89 13.13 -9.33
C ILE A 175 -8.34 14.55 -9.47
N ASP A 176 -8.55 15.17 -10.63
CA ASP A 176 -8.01 16.48 -11.01
C ASP A 176 -6.48 16.52 -10.94
N GLY A 177 -5.82 15.45 -11.39
CA GLY A 177 -4.36 15.31 -11.31
C GLY A 177 -3.81 14.95 -9.93
N ASP A 178 -4.60 15.10 -8.86
CA ASP A 178 -4.17 14.79 -7.50
C ASP A 178 -4.32 13.31 -7.16
N TYR A 179 -3.31 12.75 -6.49
CA TYR A 179 -3.40 11.41 -5.93
C TYR A 179 -4.33 11.38 -4.70
N VAL A 180 -5.43 10.63 -4.81
CA VAL A 180 -6.44 10.54 -3.73
C VAL A 180 -6.37 9.24 -2.92
N GLY A 181 -5.50 8.31 -3.33
CA GLY A 181 -5.30 7.04 -2.65
C GLY A 181 -5.64 5.83 -3.53
N GLY A 182 -5.89 4.71 -2.85
CA GLY A 182 -6.47 3.52 -3.45
C GLY A 182 -7.93 3.33 -3.06
N TYR A 183 -8.36 2.06 -2.96
CA TYR A 183 -9.73 1.75 -2.58
C TYR A 183 -10.02 2.10 -1.12
N ASP A 184 -9.23 1.57 -0.18
CA ASP A 184 -9.44 1.68 1.27
C ASP A 184 -8.40 2.57 1.96
N SER A 185 -7.33 2.94 1.27
CA SER A 185 -6.18 3.60 1.89
C SER A 185 -5.27 4.24 0.83
N GLY A 186 -4.59 5.33 1.19
CA GLY A 186 -3.50 5.91 0.40
C GLY A 186 -2.28 6.24 1.25
N VAL A 187 -1.49 7.21 0.81
CA VAL A 187 -0.25 7.63 1.47
C VAL A 187 -0.45 9.04 2.04
N GLY A 188 -0.36 9.15 3.36
CA GLY A 188 -0.57 10.42 4.05
C GLY A 188 -2.05 10.74 4.31
N LYS A 189 -2.29 11.95 4.83
CA LYS A 189 -3.63 12.41 5.22
C LYS A 189 -4.45 12.92 4.05
N ASP A 190 -3.78 13.43 3.02
CA ASP A 190 -4.42 14.04 1.85
C ASP A 190 -4.88 13.00 0.81
N SER A 191 -4.47 11.73 0.99
CA SER A 191 -4.85 10.60 0.14
C SER A 191 -5.53 9.50 0.98
N PRO A 192 -6.70 9.75 1.60
CA PRO A 192 -7.33 8.79 2.49
C PRO A 192 -7.89 7.55 1.75
N GLY A 193 -8.09 7.61 0.43
CA GLY A 193 -8.68 6.56 -0.38
C GLY A 193 -10.19 6.75 -0.61
N LEU A 194 -10.73 6.03 -1.60
CA LEU A 194 -12.12 6.22 -2.04
C LEU A 194 -13.15 6.01 -0.92
N VAL A 195 -13.00 4.93 -0.17
CA VAL A 195 -13.97 4.56 0.88
C VAL A 195 -14.02 5.63 1.96
N ASP A 196 -12.87 6.11 2.43
CA ASP A 196 -12.80 7.12 3.46
C ASP A 196 -13.33 8.48 2.98
N MET A 197 -13.01 8.89 1.75
CA MET A 197 -13.58 10.12 1.16
C MET A 197 -15.11 10.03 1.01
N ALA A 198 -15.63 8.85 0.67
CA ALA A 198 -17.07 8.63 0.58
C ALA A 198 -17.74 8.74 1.95
N PHE A 199 -17.16 8.15 3.00
CA PHE A 199 -17.68 8.28 4.37
C PHE A 199 -17.60 9.72 4.90
N GLN A 200 -16.57 10.47 4.53
CA GLN A 200 -16.41 11.88 4.90
C GLN A 200 -17.31 12.81 4.07
N GLY A 201 -17.97 12.30 3.01
CA GLY A 201 -18.77 13.10 2.08
C GLY A 201 -17.96 14.01 1.16
N THR A 202 -16.63 13.87 1.13
CA THR A 202 -15.72 14.72 0.35
C THR A 202 -15.54 14.24 -1.09
N LEU A 203 -15.75 12.94 -1.34
CA LEU A 203 -15.55 12.32 -2.66
C LEU A 203 -16.37 13.00 -3.76
N ARG A 204 -17.68 13.14 -3.52
CA ARG A 204 -18.60 13.72 -4.52
C ARG A 204 -18.24 15.17 -4.83
N SER A 205 -17.94 15.96 -3.81
CA SER A 205 -17.50 17.35 -3.99
C SER A 205 -16.21 17.45 -4.79
N LYS A 206 -15.21 16.58 -4.54
CA LYS A 206 -13.97 16.59 -5.33
C LYS A 206 -14.21 16.21 -6.79
N LEU A 207 -15.09 15.24 -7.05
CA LEU A 207 -15.47 14.85 -8.41
C LEU A 207 -16.24 15.97 -9.14
N GLU A 208 -17.14 16.66 -8.45
CA GLU A 208 -17.89 17.82 -8.98
C GLU A 208 -16.93 18.96 -9.37
N ILE A 209 -15.97 19.28 -8.50
CA ILE A 209 -14.95 20.31 -8.75
C ILE A 209 -14.07 19.92 -9.95
N ALA A 210 -13.71 18.65 -10.05
CA ALA A 210 -12.90 18.13 -11.17
C ALA A 210 -13.67 18.12 -12.50
N GLY A 211 -15.01 18.27 -12.49
CA GLY A 211 -15.83 18.08 -13.69
C GLY A 211 -16.00 16.61 -14.08
N ALA A 212 -15.95 15.72 -13.09
CA ALA A 212 -16.08 14.27 -13.23
C ALA A 212 -17.48 13.75 -12.83
N LEU A 213 -18.51 14.61 -12.78
CA LEU A 213 -19.91 14.27 -12.42
C LEU A 213 -20.90 14.85 -13.43
#